data_AF-A0A239HZP6-F1
#
_entry.id   AF-A0A239HZP6-F1
#
_cell.length_a   1.000
_cell.length_b   1.000
_cell.length_c   1.000
_cell.angle_alpha   90.00
_cell.angle_beta   90.00
_cell.angle_gamma   90.00
#
_symmetry.space_group_name_H-M   'P 1'
#
loop_
_entity.id
_entity.type
_entity.pdbx_description
1 polymer ?
#
loop_
_entity_poly.entity_id
_entity_poly.type
_entity_poly.pdbx_seq_one_letter_code
_entity_poly.pdbx_strand_id
1 'polypeptide(L)'
;MNLTVGCKVVWTESVYTPYTEGKESDFIGERTITGRITAEGYSKKTNYHFFTIHVYGAEGVNAHEIEENSKIIRRGVVLYPKCRILATPANYDELVKEKAQRKENSSPVCYAHVKGLREGFEE
;
A
#
# COMPACT_ATOMS: atom_id res chain seq x y z
N MET A 1 0.66 -14.09 5.96
CA MET A 1 1.58 -13.20 6.70
C MET A 1 1.96 -12.03 5.83
N ASN A 2 2.06 -10.85 6.43
CA ASN A 2 2.27 -9.62 5.71
C ASN A 2 3.72 -9.14 5.78
N LEU A 3 4.38 -9.03 4.64
CA LEU A 3 5.78 -8.59 4.57
C LEU A 3 5.90 -7.06 4.54
N THR A 4 4.81 -6.33 4.31
CA THR A 4 4.87 -4.87 4.21
C THR A 4 4.88 -4.21 5.59
N VAL A 5 4.29 -4.86 6.58
CA VAL A 5 4.19 -4.36 7.95
C VAL A 5 5.58 -4.24 8.58
N GLY A 6 5.86 -3.07 9.13
CA GLY A 6 7.14 -2.74 9.73
C GLY A 6 8.14 -2.08 8.79
N CYS A 7 7.92 -2.13 7.47
CA CYS A 7 8.80 -1.49 6.49
C CYS A 7 8.71 0.04 6.58
N LYS A 8 9.88 0.70 6.54
CA LYS A 8 10.01 2.12 6.29
C LYS A 8 9.91 2.34 4.79
N VAL A 9 9.01 3.21 4.37
CA VAL A 9 8.69 3.46 2.97
C VAL A 9 8.71 4.94 2.66
N VAL A 10 9.02 5.26 1.41
CA VAL A 10 8.81 6.58 0.82
C VAL A 10 8.01 6.41 -0.45
N TRP A 11 7.02 7.27 -0.68
CA TRP A 11 6.25 7.28 -1.92
C TRP A 11 5.85 8.69 -2.29
N THR A 12 5.57 8.88 -3.58
CA THR A 12 5.11 10.15 -4.12
C THR A 12 3.65 10.01 -4.53
N GLU A 13 2.79 10.92 -4.06
CA GLU A 13 1.38 10.98 -4.43
C GLU A 13 1.05 12.31 -5.12
N SER A 14 0.13 12.24 -6.09
CA SER A 14 -0.40 13.40 -6.79
C SER A 14 -1.41 14.15 -5.90
N VAL A 15 -1.27 15.47 -5.83
CA VAL A 15 -2.10 16.38 -5.06
C VAL A 15 -3.01 17.13 -6.03
N TYR A 16 -4.29 17.18 -5.71
CA TYR A 16 -5.32 17.82 -6.52
C TYR A 16 -6.05 18.88 -5.70
N THR A 17 -6.75 19.79 -6.37
CA THR A 17 -7.62 20.75 -5.70
C THR A 17 -8.73 20.03 -4.91
N PRO A 18 -9.15 20.61 -3.76
CA PRO A 18 -10.22 20.04 -2.97
C PRO A 18 -11.46 19.75 -3.82
N TYR A 19 -12.04 18.57 -3.61
CA TYR A 19 -13.24 18.18 -4.33
C TYR A 19 -14.36 19.19 -4.10
N THR A 20 -14.93 19.69 -5.20
CA THR A 20 -16.12 20.52 -5.22
C THR A 20 -17.14 19.84 -6.12
N GLU A 21 -18.35 19.60 -5.61
CA GLU A 21 -19.40 18.93 -6.38
C GLU A 21 -19.68 19.66 -7.71
N GLY A 22 -19.74 18.89 -8.80
CA GLY A 22 -19.94 19.43 -10.15
C GLY A 22 -18.70 20.09 -10.78
N LYS A 23 -17.52 20.02 -10.15
CA LYS A 23 -16.25 20.51 -10.71
C LYS A 23 -15.19 19.42 -10.78
N GLU A 24 -14.37 19.48 -11.81
CA GLU A 24 -13.17 18.65 -11.91
C GLU A 24 -12.11 19.18 -10.94
N SER A 25 -11.37 18.27 -10.30
CA SER A 25 -10.24 18.62 -9.46
C SER A 25 -8.99 18.80 -10.33
N ASP A 26 -8.39 19.97 -10.27
CA ASP A 26 -7.16 20.29 -10.99
C ASP A 26 -5.95 19.66 -10.28
N PHE A 27 -4.99 19.18 -11.06
CA PHE A 27 -3.72 18.71 -10.54
C PHE A 27 -2.86 19.90 -10.09
N ILE A 28 -2.45 19.91 -8.82
CA ILE A 28 -1.64 20.99 -8.23
C ILE A 28 -0.15 20.62 -8.32
N GLY A 29 0.19 19.34 -8.13
CA GLY A 29 1.56 18.85 -8.16
C GLY A 29 1.72 17.56 -7.38
N GLU A 30 2.94 17.24 -6.98
CA GLU A 30 3.23 16.02 -6.22
C GLU A 30 3.80 16.32 -4.84
N ARG A 31 3.54 15.39 -3.91
CA ARG A 31 4.21 15.37 -2.61
C ARG A 31 4.80 14.00 -2.33
N THR A 32 5.92 14.01 -1.63
CA THR A 32 6.62 12.80 -1.22
C THR A 32 6.44 12.63 0.27
N ILE A 33 5.99 11.46 0.71
CA ILE A 33 5.73 11.14 2.11
C ILE A 33 6.66 10.00 2.52
N THR A 34 7.28 10.14 3.68
CA THR A 34 8.10 9.10 4.30
C THR A 34 7.42 8.62 5.58
N GLY A 35 7.34 7.31 5.78
CA GLY A 35 6.70 6.74 6.96
C GLY A 35 7.00 5.26 7.15
N ARG A 36 6.34 4.66 8.13
CA ARG A 36 6.40 3.22 8.41
C ARG A 36 5.03 2.59 8.33
N ILE A 37 4.92 1.50 7.58
CA ILE A 37 3.68 0.72 7.50
C ILE A 37 3.47 0.04 8.85
N THR A 38 2.36 0.32 9.51
CA THR A 38 2.00 -0.26 10.82
C THR A 38 0.92 -1.33 10.70
N ALA A 39 0.10 -1.26 9.66
CA ALA A 39 -0.88 -2.29 9.33
C ALA A 39 -1.16 -2.29 7.83
N GLU A 40 -1.58 -3.44 7.32
CA GLU A 40 -2.18 -3.57 6.00
C GLU A 40 -3.45 -4.41 6.14
N GLY A 41 -4.48 -4.03 5.40
CA GLY A 41 -5.72 -4.80 5.29
C GLY A 41 -6.23 -4.84 3.86
N TYR A 42 -7.25 -5.67 3.66
CA TYR A 42 -7.91 -5.88 2.39
C TYR A 42 -9.42 -5.76 2.55
N SER A 43 -10.03 -4.87 1.76
CA SER A 43 -11.48 -4.71 1.76
C SER A 43 -12.10 -5.58 0.67
N LYS A 44 -12.79 -6.67 1.06
CA LYS A 44 -13.50 -7.54 0.11
C LYS A 44 -14.59 -6.81 -0.68
N LYS A 45 -15.30 -5.88 -0.02
CA LYS A 45 -16.41 -5.12 -0.63
C LYS A 45 -15.95 -4.23 -1.79
N THR A 46 -14.77 -3.64 -1.65
CA THR A 46 -14.24 -2.66 -2.60
C THR A 46 -13.04 -3.17 -3.39
N ASN A 47 -12.63 -4.40 -3.11
CA ASN A 47 -11.57 -5.13 -3.79
C ASN A 47 -10.21 -4.40 -3.85
N TYR A 48 -9.81 -3.74 -2.74
CA TYR A 48 -8.50 -3.08 -2.68
C TYR A 48 -7.77 -3.25 -1.33
N HIS A 49 -6.44 -3.16 -1.40
CA HIS A 49 -5.55 -3.09 -0.25
C HIS A 49 -5.53 -1.68 0.35
N PHE A 50 -5.38 -1.58 1.66
CA PHE A 50 -5.13 -0.33 2.37
C PHE A 50 -4.01 -0.50 3.38
N PHE A 51 -3.24 0.56 3.56
CA PHE A 51 -2.07 0.62 4.42
C PHE A 51 -2.26 1.71 5.47
N THR A 52 -2.06 1.37 6.72
CA THR A 52 -1.94 2.34 7.81
C THR A 52 -0.46 2.67 7.97
N ILE A 53 -0.13 3.95 7.87
CA ILE A 53 1.25 4.44 7.84
C ILE A 53 1.44 5.46 8.95
N HIS A 54 2.47 5.26 9.78
CA HIS A 54 2.94 6.27 10.71
C HIS A 54 3.91 7.19 9.98
N VAL A 55 3.57 8.46 9.84
CA VAL A 55 4.34 9.42 9.03
C VAL A 55 5.54 9.93 9.82
N TYR A 56 6.67 10.07 9.14
CA TYR A 56 7.89 10.68 9.66
C TYR A 56 8.15 12.06 9.08
N GLY A 57 7.70 12.31 7.85
CA GLY A 57 7.86 13.59 7.18
C GLY A 57 7.18 13.58 5.82
N ALA A 58 6.94 14.78 5.30
CA ALA A 58 6.43 15.00 3.96
C ALA A 58 7.12 16.22 3.33
N GLU A 59 7.32 16.19 2.02
CA GLU A 59 7.94 17.26 1.24
C GLU A 59 7.19 17.46 -0.08
N GLY A 60 7.25 18.68 -0.63
CA GLY A 60 6.56 19.05 -1.88
C GLY A 60 5.25 19.78 -1.66
N VAL A 61 4.34 19.67 -2.63
CA VAL A 61 3.08 20.43 -2.66
C VAL A 61 2.19 20.04 -1.48
N ASN A 62 1.71 21.03 -0.72
CA ASN A 62 0.84 20.82 0.45
C ASN A 62 1.39 19.79 1.45
N ALA A 63 2.71 19.69 1.57
CA ALA A 63 3.34 18.80 2.56
C ALA A 63 2.96 19.15 3.99
N HIS A 64 2.74 20.43 4.29
CA HIS A 64 2.30 20.95 5.59
C HIS A 64 0.93 20.41 6.05
N GLU A 65 0.11 19.88 5.14
CA GLU A 65 -1.16 19.23 5.48
C GLU A 65 -0.95 17.82 6.06
N ILE A 66 0.24 17.24 5.88
CA ILE A 66 0.59 15.94 6.44
C ILE A 66 1.33 16.19 7.75
N GLU A 67 0.62 16.01 8.86
CA GLU A 67 1.19 16.15 10.20
C GLU A 67 2.25 15.08 10.46
N GLU A 68 3.43 15.50 10.90
CA GLU A 68 4.50 14.58 11.32
C GLU A 68 4.07 13.78 12.55
N ASN A 69 4.50 12.51 12.64
CA ASN A 69 4.09 11.57 13.68
C ASN A 69 2.58 11.27 13.72
N SER A 70 1.83 11.64 12.67
CA SER A 70 0.44 11.24 12.51
C SER A 70 0.31 9.84 11.90
N LYS A 71 -0.91 9.30 11.99
CA LYS A 71 -1.30 8.07 11.30
C LYS A 71 -2.19 8.41 10.12
N ILE A 72 -1.81 7.95 8.94
CA ILE A 72 -2.60 8.09 7.72
C ILE A 72 -2.96 6.73 7.15
N ILE A 73 -4.07 6.67 6.41
CA ILE A 73 -4.46 5.50 5.64
C ILE A 73 -4.33 5.82 4.15
N ARG A 74 -3.73 4.90 3.40
CA ARG A 74 -3.59 5.01 1.94
C ARG A 74 -3.99 3.73 1.24
N ARG A 75 -4.64 3.86 0.09
CA ARG A 75 -4.98 2.72 -0.77
C ARG A 75 -3.71 2.18 -1.43
N GLY A 76 -3.66 0.87 -1.63
CA GLY A 76 -2.52 0.22 -2.27
C GLY A 76 -2.23 0.73 -3.67
N VAL A 77 -3.26 1.14 -4.43
CA VAL A 77 -3.07 1.74 -5.76
C VAL A 77 -2.27 3.05 -5.74
N VAL A 78 -2.31 3.80 -4.63
CA VAL A 78 -1.52 5.02 -4.45
C VAL A 78 -0.10 4.67 -4.03
N LEU A 79 0.06 3.64 -3.20
CA LEU A 79 1.34 3.25 -2.64
C LEU A 79 2.19 2.45 -3.64
N TYR A 80 1.68 1.32 -4.15
CA TYR A 80 2.46 0.34 -4.93
C TYR A 80 3.22 0.91 -6.14
N PRO A 81 2.68 1.82 -6.97
CA PRO A 81 3.36 2.25 -8.19
C PRO A 81 4.63 3.07 -7.95
N LYS A 82 4.65 3.87 -6.89
CA LYS A 82 5.71 4.86 -6.62
C LYS A 82 6.42 4.65 -5.26
N CYS A 83 6.12 3.55 -4.57
CA CYS A 83 6.70 3.26 -3.26
C CYS A 83 8.09 2.63 -3.38
N ARG A 84 9.03 3.14 -2.59
CA ARG A 84 10.36 2.57 -2.39
C ARG A 84 10.50 2.19 -0.92
N ILE A 85 10.95 0.97 -0.67
CA ILE A 85 11.29 0.50 0.68
C ILE A 85 12.65 1.09 1.04
N LEU A 86 12.71 1.84 2.14
CA LEU A 86 13.94 2.43 2.67
C LEU A 86 14.62 1.51 3.69
N ALA A 87 13.82 0.80 4.49
CA ALA A 87 14.31 -0.16 5.47
C ALA A 87 13.26 -1.21 5.78
N THR A 88 13.71 -2.41 6.11
CA THR A 88 12.88 -3.54 6.56
C THR A 88 13.06 -3.74 8.07
N PRO A 89 12.09 -4.36 8.76
CA PRO A 89 12.25 -4.73 10.17
C PRO A 89 13.32 -5.82 10.34
N ALA A 90 13.91 -5.93 11.54
CA ALA A 90 15.02 -6.85 11.81
C ALA A 90 14.68 -8.33 11.55
N ASN A 91 13.42 -8.72 11.76
CA ASN A 91 12.93 -10.09 11.53
C ASN A 91 12.44 -10.33 10.09
N TYR A 92 12.66 -9.41 9.16
CA TYR A 92 12.12 -9.50 7.80
C TYR A 92 12.52 -10.80 7.08
N ASP A 93 13.78 -11.21 7.19
CA ASP A 93 14.27 -12.43 6.52
C ASP A 93 13.64 -13.70 7.09
N GLU A 94 13.39 -13.74 8.40
CA GLU A 94 12.65 -14.83 9.05
C GLU A 94 11.21 -14.86 8.55
N LEU A 95 10.57 -13.69 8.46
CA LEU A 95 9.21 -13.55 7.94
C LEU A 95 9.10 -13.99 6.48
N VAL A 96 10.12 -13.72 5.66
CA VAL A 96 10.21 -14.18 4.27
C VAL A 96 10.34 -15.69 4.20
N LYS A 97 11.23 -16.29 4.99
CA LYS A 97 11.43 -17.75 5.06
C LYS A 97 10.15 -18.46 5.51
N GLU A 98 9.49 -17.96 6.54
CA GLU A 98 8.24 -18.53 7.03
C GLU A 98 7.12 -18.42 5.97
N LYS A 99 7.05 -17.31 5.24
CA LYS A 99 6.10 -17.17 4.12
C LYS A 99 6.43 -18.12 2.96
N ALA A 100 7.70 -18.36 2.66
CA ALA A 100 8.13 -19.30 1.62
C ALA A 100 7.81 -20.75 2.00
N GLN A 101 8.06 -21.15 3.25
CA GLN A 101 7.70 -22.47 3.77
C GLN A 101 6.18 -22.70 3.76
N ARG A 102 5.38 -21.67 4.04
CA ARG A 102 3.93 -21.74 3.90
C ARG A 102 3.49 -21.91 2.44
N LYS A 103 4.20 -21.32 1.46
CA LYS A 103 3.91 -21.52 0.03
C LYS A 103 4.10 -22.98 -0.41
N GLU A 104 5.06 -23.71 0.16
CA GLU A 104 5.23 -25.15 -0.10
C GLU A 104 4.04 -25.99 0.40
N ASN A 105 3.35 -25.53 1.44
CA ASN A 105 2.16 -26.21 2.01
C ASN A 105 0.83 -25.54 1.66
N SER A 106 0.82 -24.50 0.82
CA SER A 106 -0.38 -23.81 0.36
C SER A 106 -0.43 -23.80 -1.17
N SER A 107 -1.21 -24.73 -1.73
CA SER A 107 -1.65 -24.65 -3.14
C SER A 107 -2.45 -23.35 -3.39
N PRO A 108 -2.53 -22.82 -4.62
CA PRO A 108 -1.66 -21.74 -5.05
C PRO A 108 -2.41 -20.41 -5.21
N VAL A 109 -1.65 -19.32 -5.06
CA VAL A 109 -1.56 -18.19 -6.00
C VAL A 109 -2.88 -17.67 -6.61
N CYS A 110 -3.21 -16.40 -6.38
CA CYS A 110 -4.20 -15.68 -7.19
C CYS A 110 -3.85 -15.77 -8.69
N TYR A 111 -4.50 -16.69 -9.41
CA TYR A 111 -4.39 -16.85 -10.86
C TYR A 111 -5.28 -15.85 -11.61
N ALA A 112 -5.27 -14.57 -11.23
CA ALA A 112 -6.05 -13.54 -11.93
C ALA A 112 -5.64 -13.34 -13.40
N HIS A 113 -4.50 -13.94 -13.82
CA HIS A 113 -3.94 -13.78 -15.16
C HIS A 113 -3.99 -15.07 -16.00
N VAL A 114 -4.37 -16.22 -15.42
CA VAL A 114 -4.30 -17.52 -16.11
C VAL A 114 -5.71 -18.00 -16.43
N LYS A 115 -6.12 -17.78 -17.69
CA LYS A 115 -7.49 -17.98 -18.19
C LYS A 115 -8.00 -19.44 -18.09
N GLY A 116 -7.10 -20.42 -17.93
CA GLY A 116 -7.41 -21.85 -17.97
C GLY A 116 -7.72 -22.54 -16.63
N LEU A 117 -7.66 -21.85 -15.50
CA LEU A 117 -7.90 -22.43 -14.16
C LEU A 117 -9.26 -22.03 -13.54
N ARG A 118 -10.23 -21.66 -14.39
CA ARG A 118 -11.58 -21.23 -13.98
C ARG A 118 -12.57 -22.39 -13.80
N GLU A 119 -12.23 -23.61 -14.21
CA GLU A 119 -13.13 -24.75 -14.06
C GLU A 119 -13.12 -25.23 -12.60
N GLY A 120 -14.27 -25.10 -11.92
CA GLY A 120 -14.46 -25.54 -10.53
C GLY A 120 -15.03 -24.49 -9.57
N PHE A 121 -15.39 -23.29 -10.06
CA PHE A 121 -16.09 -22.25 -9.27
C PHE A 121 -17.52 -21.98 -9.76
N GLU A 122 -18.14 -22.94 -10.45
CA GLU A 122 -19.59 -22.96 -10.65
C GLU A 122 -20.15 -24.16 -9.89
N GLU A 123 -20.61 -23.89 -8.66
CA GLU A 123 -21.96 -24.17 -8.12
C GLU A 123 -22.17 -23.34 -6.84
#